data_AF-A0A1V5QVM3-F1
#
_entry.id   AF-A0A1V5QVM3-F1
#
_cell.length_a   1.000
_cell.length_b   1.000
_cell.length_c   1.000
_cell.angle_alpha   90.00
_cell.angle_beta   90.00
_cell.angle_gamma   90.00
#
_symmetry.space_group_name_H-M   'P 1'
#
loop_
_entity.id
_entity.type
_entity.pdbx_description
1 polymer ?
#
loop_
_entity_poly.entity_id
_entity_poly.type
_entity_poly.pdbx_seq_one_letter_code
_entity_poly.pdbx_strand_id
1 'polypeptide(L)'
;MTRLTTRSASPQHIWQLEQQGLHPLLARLYAARGVQDATDLDYALERLLLPVSLTHASEAAALLAEEGYEAVNQQGEFEIGMA
;
A
#
# COMPACT_ATOMS: atom_id res chain seq x y z
N MET A 1 -19.04 7.49 -24.76
CA MET A 1 -19.72 7.97 -23.54
C MET A 1 -19.52 6.94 -22.43
N THR A 2 -18.93 7.32 -21.30
CA THR A 2 -18.73 6.46 -20.13
C THR A 2 -20.02 6.44 -19.30
N ARG A 3 -20.57 5.25 -19.02
CA ARG A 3 -21.77 5.07 -18.19
C ARG A 3 -21.34 4.71 -16.77
N LEU A 4 -21.71 5.53 -15.80
CA LEU A 4 -21.51 5.23 -14.39
C LEU A 4 -22.63 4.28 -13.93
N THR A 5 -22.25 3.11 -13.42
CA THR A 5 -23.18 2.13 -12.83
C THR A 5 -22.80 1.87 -11.38
N THR A 6 -23.79 1.65 -10.53
CA THR A 6 -23.56 1.26 -9.14
C THR A 6 -23.25 -0.23 -9.08
N ARG A 7 -22.11 -0.60 -8.49
CA ARG A 7 -21.77 -1.99 -8.21
C ARG A 7 -22.61 -2.47 -7.02
N SER A 8 -23.35 -3.56 -7.19
CA SER A 8 -24.14 -4.16 -6.11
C SER A 8 -23.23 -4.89 -5.13
N ALA A 9 -23.63 -4.91 -3.87
CA ALA A 9 -23.00 -5.69 -2.80
C ALA A 9 -24.09 -6.48 -2.05
N SER A 10 -23.71 -7.59 -1.41
CA SER A 10 -24.67 -8.37 -0.64
C SER A 10 -25.13 -7.57 0.59
N PRO A 11 -26.44 -7.60 0.93
CA PRO A 11 -26.93 -6.96 2.16
C PRO A 11 -26.24 -7.49 3.43
N GLN A 12 -25.86 -8.77 3.42
CA GLN A 12 -25.15 -9.42 4.51
C GLN A 12 -23.76 -8.81 4.73
N HIS A 13 -22.98 -8.55 3.68
CA HIS A 13 -21.68 -7.89 3.82
C HIS A 13 -21.80 -6.45 4.29
N ILE A 14 -22.79 -5.71 3.78
CA ILE A 14 -23.04 -4.34 4.22
C ILE A 14 -23.33 -4.32 5.72
N TRP A 15 -24.25 -5.18 6.18
CA TRP A 15 -24.60 -5.27 7.59
C TRP A 15 -23.41 -5.71 8.45
N GLN A 16 -22.62 -6.69 8.00
CA GLN A 16 -21.42 -7.13 8.73
C GLN A 16 -20.44 -5.97 8.94
N LEU A 17 -20.15 -5.19 7.90
CA LEU A 17 -19.28 -4.02 8.00
C LEU A 17 -19.87 -2.95 8.93
N GLU A 18 -21.19 -2.73 8.91
CA GLU A 18 -21.86 -1.82 9.86
C GLU A 18 -21.68 -2.28 11.31
N GLN A 19 -21.79 -3.59 11.58
CA GLN A 19 -21.55 -4.17 12.92
C GLN A 19 -20.10 -4.04 13.37
N GLN A 20 -19.15 -3.91 12.44
CA GLN A 20 -17.74 -3.64 12.73
C GLN A 20 -17.44 -2.15 12.96
N GLY A 21 -18.47 -1.30 12.99
CA GLY A 21 -18.36 0.12 13.31
C GLY A 21 -18.19 1.03 12.10
N LEU A 22 -18.32 0.51 10.87
CA LEU A 22 -18.31 1.36 9.68
C LEU A 22 -19.62 2.13 9.55
N HIS A 23 -19.51 3.38 9.10
CA HIS A 23 -20.69 4.18 8.78
C HIS A 23 -21.52 3.52 7.65
N PRO A 24 -22.87 3.51 7.70
CA PRO A 24 -23.71 2.80 6.72
C PRO A 24 -23.41 3.15 5.24
N LEU A 25 -23.08 4.42 4.98
CA LEU A 25 -22.67 4.85 3.63
C LEU A 25 -21.33 4.23 3.20
N LEU A 26 -20.37 4.15 4.11
CA LEU A 26 -19.04 3.56 3.86
C LEU A 26 -19.15 2.04 3.73
N ALA A 27 -19.93 1.37 4.58
CA ALA A 27 -20.17 -0.06 4.50
C ALA A 27 -20.69 -0.48 3.11
N ARG A 28 -21.67 0.27 2.56
CA ARG A 28 -22.17 0.05 1.19
C ARG A 28 -21.08 0.23 0.13
N LEU A 29 -20.27 1.28 0.26
CA LEU A 29 -19.23 1.62 -0.69
C LEU A 29 -18.08 0.61 -0.67
N TYR A 30 -17.65 0.18 0.51
CA TYR A 30 -16.56 -0.79 0.71
C TYR A 30 -16.99 -2.21 0.37
N ALA A 31 -18.21 -2.63 0.75
CA ALA A 31 -18.77 -3.90 0.31
C ALA A 31 -18.88 -3.98 -1.22
N ALA A 32 -19.24 -2.88 -1.89
CA ALA A 32 -19.27 -2.82 -3.35
C ALA A 32 -17.87 -2.89 -3.99
N ARG A 33 -16.81 -2.51 -3.25
CA ARG A 33 -15.40 -2.66 -3.68
C ARG A 33 -14.80 -4.03 -3.36
N GLY A 34 -15.53 -4.90 -2.66
CA GLY A 34 -15.07 -6.25 -2.30
C GLY A 34 -14.37 -6.34 -0.95
N VAL A 35 -14.40 -5.29 -0.15
CA VAL A 35 -13.94 -5.33 1.26
C VAL A 35 -14.89 -6.22 2.04
N GLN A 36 -14.36 -7.20 2.76
CA GLN A 36 -15.16 -8.14 3.56
C GLN A 36 -15.02 -7.87 5.05
N ASP A 37 -13.89 -7.33 5.49
CA ASP A 37 -13.66 -7.00 6.88
C ASP A 37 -13.18 -5.54 7.03
N ALA A 38 -13.66 -4.86 8.07
CA ALA A 38 -13.21 -3.54 8.48
C ALA A 38 -11.69 -3.48 8.69
N THR A 39 -11.12 -4.61 9.11
CA THR A 39 -9.69 -4.75 9.30
C THR A 39 -8.85 -4.72 8.02
N ASP A 40 -9.45 -4.98 6.86
CA ASP A 40 -8.79 -4.81 5.56
C ASP A 40 -8.48 -3.32 5.26
N LEU A 41 -9.12 -2.40 6.00
CA LEU A 41 -8.93 -0.95 5.88
C LEU A 41 -7.85 -0.42 6.82
N ASP A 42 -7.19 -1.29 7.57
CA ASP A 42 -6.19 -0.90 8.53
C ASP A 42 -4.82 -0.72 7.85
N TYR A 43 -4.30 0.49 7.92
CA TYR A 43 -3.03 0.89 7.30
C TYR A 43 -1.85 0.82 8.28
N ALA A 44 -2.06 0.32 9.49
CA ALA A 44 -0.98 0.14 10.45
C ALA A 44 0.12 -0.76 9.87
N LEU A 45 1.38 -0.39 10.06
CA LEU A 45 2.55 -1.10 9.52
C LEU A 45 2.56 -2.58 9.90
N GLU A 46 2.09 -2.90 11.12
CA GLU A 46 2.00 -4.27 11.65
C GLU A 46 1.03 -5.16 10.87
N ARG A 47 0.13 -4.57 10.08
CA ARG A 47 -0.91 -5.26 9.32
C ARG A 47 -0.63 -5.29 7.82
N LEU A 48 0.40 -4.58 7.37
CA LEU A 48 0.90 -4.68 6.02
C LEU A 48 1.70 -5.99 5.84
N LEU A 49 1.77 -6.48 4.59
CA LEU A 49 2.66 -7.59 4.28
C LEU A 49 4.11 -7.22 4.64
N LEU A 50 4.79 -8.15 5.33
CA LEU A 50 6.20 -8.00 5.62
C LEU A 50 6.98 -7.82 4.31
N PRO A 51 7.94 -6.88 4.22
CA PRO A 51 8.66 -6.63 2.98
C PRO A 51 9.26 -7.90 2.37
N VAL A 52 9.80 -8.80 3.20
CA VAL A 52 10.39 -10.08 2.77
C VAL A 52 9.37 -11.04 2.11
N SER A 53 8.08 -10.88 2.37
CA SER A 53 7.01 -11.69 1.77
C SER A 53 6.54 -11.17 0.40
N LEU A 54 6.98 -9.97 0.00
CA LEU A 54 6.62 -9.38 -1.29
C LEU A 54 7.53 -9.93 -2.40
N THR A 55 6.94 -10.21 -3.55
CA THR A 55 7.66 -10.69 -4.73
C THR A 55 8.73 -9.69 -5.15
N HIS A 56 9.97 -10.16 -5.34
CA HIS A 56 11.15 -9.36 -5.71
C HIS A 56 11.62 -8.31 -4.67
N ALA A 57 11.10 -8.30 -3.44
CA ALA A 57 11.51 -7.28 -2.46
C ALA A 57 13.01 -7.32 -2.12
N SER A 58 13.60 -8.50 -1.97
CA SER A 58 15.03 -8.64 -1.68
C SER A 58 15.92 -8.14 -2.82
N GLU A 59 15.53 -8.40 -4.06
CA GLU A 59 16.25 -7.97 -5.26
C GLU A 59 16.18 -6.46 -5.42
N ALA A 60 15.00 -5.87 -5.26
CA ALA A 60 14.82 -4.42 -5.25
C ALA A 60 15.62 -3.74 -4.13
N ALA A 61 15.64 -4.33 -2.92
CA ALA A 61 16.43 -3.80 -1.80
C ALA A 61 17.94 -3.80 -2.09
N ALA A 62 18.47 -4.85 -2.76
CA ALA A 62 19.87 -4.91 -3.14
C ALA A 62 20.23 -3.85 -4.19
N LEU A 63 19.40 -3.68 -5.23
CA LEU A 63 19.59 -2.66 -6.26
C LEU A 63 19.59 -1.23 -5.67
N LEU A 64 18.63 -0.95 -4.77
CA LEU A 64 18.56 0.35 -4.09
C LEU A 64 19.77 0.58 -3.17
N ALA A 65 20.28 -0.46 -2.51
CA ALA A 65 21.47 -0.34 -1.69
C ALA A 65 22.71 -0.06 -2.55
N GLU A 66 22.89 -0.75 -3.67
CA GLU A 66 23.99 -0.55 -4.62
C GLU A 66 24.01 0.89 -5.17
N GLU A 67 22.86 1.41 -5.61
CA GLU A 67 22.72 2.80 -6.08
C GLU A 67 23.02 3.81 -4.96
N GLY A 68 22.61 3.51 -3.71
CA GLY A 68 22.93 4.32 -2.54
C GLY A 68 24.43 4.36 -2.20
N TYR A 69 25.16 3.26 -2.39
CA TYR A 69 26.61 3.22 -2.18
C TYR A 69 27.38 3.96 -3.28
N GLU A 70 26.95 3.86 -4.54
CA GLU A 70 27.51 4.60 -5.68
C GLU A 70 27.39 6.13 -5.49
N ALA A 71 26.22 6.62 -5.07
CA ALA A 71 25.98 8.05 -4.87
C ALA A 71 26.86 8.68 -3.76
N VAL A 72 27.11 7.93 -2.67
CA VAL A 72 27.99 8.38 -1.58
C VAL A 72 29.45 8.48 -2.03
N ASN A 73 29.89 7.58 -2.91
CA ASN A 73 31.28 7.58 -3.39
C ASN A 73 31.55 8.68 -4.44
N GLN A 74 30.57 9.06 -5.25
CA GLN A 74 30.74 10.13 -6.26
C GLN A 74 30.81 11.54 -5.66
N GLN A 75 30.32 11.75 -4.44
CA GLN A 75 30.47 13.02 -3.71
C GLN A 75 31.81 13.16 -2.97
N GLY A 76 32.59 12.08 -2.84
CA GLY A 76 33.91 12.08 -2.20
C GLY A 76 35.09 12.47 -3.10
N GLU A 77 34.89 12.57 -4.41
CA GLU A 77 35.97 12.87 -5.38
C GLU A 77 36.01 14.35 -5.83
N PHE A 78 35.09 15.20 -5.37
CA PHE A 78 35.14 16.65 -5.58
C PHE A 78 35.80 17.35 -4.39
N GLU A 79 37.13 17.31 -4.29
CA GLU A 79 38.01 18.39 -3.79
C GLU A 79 39.41 17.86 -3.43
N ILE A 80 40.31 17.78 -4.41
CA ILE A 80 41.71 18.19 -4.22
C ILE A 80 42.29 18.64 -5.56
N GLY A 81 41.76 19.76 -6.04
CA GLY A 81 42.38 20.59 -7.06
C GLY A 81 42.65 21.97 -6.49
N MET A 82 43.75 22.13 -5.74
CA MET A 82 44.57 23.35 -5.63
C MET A 82 45.53 23.25 -4.44
N ALA A 83 46.81 23.05 -4.75
CA ALA A 83 47.95 23.81 -4.21
C ALA A 83 49.22 23.38 -4.98
#